data_AF-A0A4N2G827-F1
#
_entry.id   AF-A0A4N2G827-F1
#
_cell.length_a   1.000
_cell.length_b   1.000
_cell.length_c   1.000
_cell.angle_alpha   90.00
_cell.angle_beta   90.00
_cell.angle_gamma   90.00
#
_symmetry.space_group_name_H-M   'P 1'
#
loop_
_entity.id
_entity.type
_entity.pdbx_description
1 polymer ?
#
loop_
_entity_poly.entity_id
_entity_poly.type
_entity_poly.pdbx_seq_one_letter_code
_entity_poly.pdbx_strand_id
1 'polypeptide(L)'
;MNPTANKFITLYPKSESEAKSMICNLTNKLSEFKAPKILSDYQCGMHSPVHYRYGAFLKKQAYDEKNKKVIYLLLNEKRKNYVEDKRQNFPSLPNWKMDLFSEEEKRNYFQTTCEISSKDSAINKYKMEKIIKRSNKGNVYRAIRKSDGQKVIIKQSRPFVNYDVEGEWTALDDIKNEAHMLKKLADKSYTTNLTDEFYIVDDYFLVQEQVDGLNFEEFIRETEHSLNIREKTLDNIVNIVSDIHKLGI
;
A
#
# COMPACT_ATOMS: atom_id res chain seq x y z
N MET A 1 5.02 7.61 -8.44
CA MET A 1 3.56 7.81 -8.45
C MET A 1 2.97 7.34 -7.12
N ASN A 2 1.95 8.02 -6.59
CA ASN A 2 1.22 7.51 -5.43
C ASN A 2 0.28 6.38 -5.89
N PRO A 3 0.14 5.30 -5.11
CA PRO A 3 -0.80 4.24 -5.43
C PRO A 3 -2.22 4.80 -5.52
N THR A 4 -2.97 4.39 -6.54
CA THR A 4 -4.35 4.85 -6.77
C THR A 4 -5.29 3.69 -6.53
N ALA A 5 -6.01 3.69 -5.41
CA ALA A 5 -7.12 2.78 -5.18
C ALA A 5 -8.34 3.31 -5.94
N ASN A 6 -8.95 2.44 -6.76
CA ASN A 6 -10.14 2.80 -7.53
C ASN A 6 -11.37 2.76 -6.62
N LYS A 7 -12.29 3.68 -6.88
CA LYS A 7 -13.62 3.69 -6.25
C LYS A 7 -14.60 3.09 -7.24
N PHE A 8 -15.44 2.18 -6.77
CA PHE A 8 -16.51 1.62 -7.61
C PHE A 8 -17.57 2.67 -7.91
N ILE A 9 -18.03 3.39 -6.88
CA ILE A 9 -19.00 4.48 -6.98
C ILE A 9 -18.47 5.68 -6.17
N THR A 10 -18.65 6.89 -6.71
CA THR A 10 -18.40 8.14 -5.96
C THR A 10 -19.67 8.98 -5.98
N LEU A 11 -20.16 9.34 -4.79
CA LEU A 11 -21.34 10.16 -4.60
C LEU A 11 -20.93 11.57 -4.16
N TYR A 12 -21.64 12.58 -4.65
CA TYR A 12 -21.39 13.99 -4.34
C TYR A 12 -22.64 14.61 -3.69
N PRO A 13 -22.76 14.53 -2.36
CA PRO A 13 -23.91 15.08 -1.63
C PRO A 13 -23.92 16.61 -1.72
N LYS A 14 -25.11 17.22 -1.64
CA LYS A 14 -25.31 18.67 -1.75
C LYS A 14 -24.98 19.41 -0.45
N SER A 15 -24.96 18.70 0.68
CA SER A 15 -24.65 19.28 1.99
C SER A 15 -23.92 18.29 2.91
N GLU A 16 -23.30 18.81 3.98
CA GLU A 16 -22.63 17.99 4.99
C GLU A 16 -23.61 17.11 5.78
N SER A 17 -24.83 17.60 6.03
CA SER A 17 -25.90 16.82 6.68
C SER A 17 -26.35 15.64 5.82
N GLU A 18 -26.55 15.88 4.51
CA GLU A 18 -26.86 14.82 3.55
C GLU A 18 -25.70 13.81 3.46
N ALA A 19 -24.45 14.30 3.43
CA ALA A 19 -23.27 13.45 3.44
C ALA A 19 -23.22 12.52 4.66
N LYS A 20 -23.43 13.07 5.88
CA LYS A 20 -23.48 12.27 7.11
C LYS A 20 -24.55 11.17 7.02
N SER A 21 -25.78 11.55 6.65
CA SER A 21 -26.91 10.60 6.53
C SER A 21 -26.62 9.49 5.52
N MET A 22 -26.10 9.84 4.33
CA MET A 22 -25.71 8.86 3.31
C MET A 22 -24.62 7.92 3.82
N ILE A 23 -23.57 8.45 4.47
CA ILE A 23 -22.47 7.64 5.00
C ILE A 23 -22.99 6.64 6.03
N CYS A 24 -23.80 7.07 7.00
CA CYS A 24 -24.37 6.17 8.01
C CYS A 24 -25.23 5.08 7.37
N ASN A 25 -26.13 5.47 6.45
CA ASN A 25 -27.02 4.53 5.77
C ASN A 25 -26.25 3.51 4.91
N LEU A 26 -25.25 3.95 4.15
CA LEU A 26 -24.42 3.08 3.32
C LEU A 26 -23.56 2.15 4.18
N THR A 27 -22.97 2.66 5.27
CA THR A 27 -22.14 1.85 6.17
C THR A 27 -22.97 0.72 6.79
N ASN A 28 -24.20 1.01 7.19
CA ASN A 28 -25.11 -0.01 7.71
C ASN A 28 -25.55 -1.01 6.64
N LYS A 29 -25.91 -0.54 5.43
CA LYS A 29 -26.35 -1.42 4.33
C LYS A 29 -25.24 -2.31 3.78
N LEU A 30 -23.99 -1.91 3.93
CA LEU A 30 -22.82 -2.60 3.40
C LEU A 30 -21.98 -3.26 4.51
N SER A 31 -22.54 -3.48 5.70
CA SER A 31 -21.80 -3.97 6.86
C SER A 31 -21.19 -5.36 6.69
N GLU A 32 -21.77 -6.18 5.81
CA GLU A 32 -21.30 -7.53 5.48
C GLU A 32 -20.07 -7.51 4.55
N PHE A 33 -19.82 -6.40 3.85
CA PHE A 33 -18.70 -6.27 2.94
C PHE A 33 -17.48 -5.67 3.62
N LYS A 34 -16.30 -6.07 3.14
CA LYS A 34 -15.00 -5.57 3.59
C LYS A 34 -14.23 -5.02 2.41
N ALA A 35 -13.43 -3.99 2.64
CA ALA A 35 -12.72 -3.28 1.59
C ALA A 35 -11.33 -2.81 2.02
N PRO A 36 -10.40 -2.68 1.05
CA PRO A 36 -9.07 -2.19 1.33
C PRO A 36 -9.10 -0.71 1.70
N LYS A 37 -8.13 -0.27 2.51
CA LYS A 37 -8.01 1.12 2.92
C LYS A 37 -7.58 2.00 1.75
N ILE A 38 -8.32 3.07 1.49
CA ILE A 38 -7.88 4.17 0.61
C ILE A 38 -7.11 5.17 1.47
N LEU A 39 -5.78 5.23 1.31
CA LEU A 39 -4.92 6.02 2.20
C LEU A 39 -5.28 7.51 2.27
N SER A 40 -5.81 8.09 1.20
CA SER A 40 -6.19 9.51 1.15
C SER A 40 -7.56 9.83 1.75
N ASP A 41 -8.33 8.82 2.15
CA ASP A 41 -9.75 8.96 2.48
C ASP A 41 -10.05 8.41 3.87
N TYR A 42 -10.98 9.04 4.56
CA TYR A 42 -11.49 8.55 5.84
C TYR A 42 -12.34 7.31 5.60
N GLN A 43 -11.92 6.17 6.14
CA GLN A 43 -12.69 4.93 6.09
C GLN A 43 -13.73 4.92 7.20
N CYS A 44 -15.00 4.75 6.84
CA CYS A 44 -16.14 4.84 7.76
C CYS A 44 -16.37 3.51 8.49
N GLY A 45 -15.44 3.17 9.37
CA GLY A 45 -15.47 1.94 10.17
C GLY A 45 -14.45 0.90 9.75
N MET A 46 -14.26 -0.10 10.60
CA MET A 46 -13.21 -1.11 10.41
C MET A 46 -13.46 -1.91 9.13
N HIS A 47 -12.57 -1.73 8.17
CA HIS A 47 -12.61 -2.34 6.83
C HIS A 47 -13.88 -2.02 6.03
N SER A 48 -14.57 -0.92 6.35
CA SER A 48 -15.78 -0.51 5.65
C SER A 48 -15.49 -0.18 4.18
N PRO A 49 -16.38 -0.56 3.23
CA PRO A 49 -16.29 -0.10 1.85
C PRO A 49 -16.58 1.39 1.70
N VAL A 50 -17.22 2.00 2.70
CA VAL A 50 -17.60 3.41 2.66
C VAL A 50 -16.43 4.28 3.09
N HIS A 51 -16.07 5.22 2.21
CA HIS A 51 -15.00 6.18 2.44
C HIS A 51 -15.50 7.60 2.13
N TYR A 52 -15.01 8.61 2.85
CA TYR A 52 -15.22 10.01 2.47
C TYR A 52 -13.92 10.79 2.44
N ARG A 53 -13.91 11.82 1.58
CA ARG A 53 -12.90 12.86 1.56
C ARG A 53 -13.51 14.15 1.04
N TYR A 54 -12.95 15.28 1.46
CA TYR A 54 -13.15 16.53 0.73
C TYR A 54 -12.18 16.55 -0.45
N GLY A 55 -12.70 16.79 -1.66
CA GLY A 55 -11.90 16.79 -2.87
C GLY A 55 -12.65 17.40 -4.05
N ALA A 56 -11.93 17.68 -5.13
CA ALA A 56 -12.52 18.30 -6.30
C ALA A 56 -13.54 17.36 -6.98
N PHE A 57 -14.74 17.88 -7.29
CA PHE A 57 -15.74 17.18 -8.08
C PHE A 57 -15.35 17.11 -9.56
N LEU A 58 -15.08 18.28 -10.15
CA LEU A 58 -14.59 18.39 -11.52
C LEU A 58 -13.06 18.37 -11.53
N LYS A 59 -12.48 17.65 -12.49
CA LYS A 59 -11.04 17.67 -12.73
C LYS A 59 -10.64 19.07 -13.20
N LYS A 60 -10.22 19.91 -12.26
CA LYS A 60 -9.63 21.22 -12.53
C LYS A 60 -8.15 21.17 -12.18
N GLN A 61 -7.32 21.55 -13.13
CA GLN A 61 -5.87 21.47 -13.01
C GLN A 61 -5.25 22.84 -13.30
N ALA A 62 -4.09 23.09 -12.70
CA ALA A 62 -3.23 24.21 -13.02
C ALA A 62 -1.77 23.72 -13.04
N TYR A 63 -0.91 24.45 -13.76
CA TYR A 63 0.52 24.23 -13.68
C TYR A 63 1.10 25.13 -12.59
N ASP A 64 1.79 24.53 -11.64
CA ASP A 64 2.54 25.22 -10.58
C ASP A 64 3.97 25.44 -11.09
N GLU A 65 4.25 26.67 -11.55
CA GLU A 65 5.56 27.04 -12.09
C GLU A 65 6.68 26.94 -11.06
N LYS A 66 6.39 27.24 -9.79
CA LYS A 66 7.37 27.22 -8.70
C LYS A 66 7.88 25.81 -8.44
N ASN A 67 6.96 24.84 -8.41
CA ASN A 67 7.29 23.44 -8.16
C ASN A 67 7.38 22.59 -9.43
N LYS A 68 7.26 23.22 -10.61
CA LYS A 68 7.29 22.60 -11.95
C LYS A 68 6.41 21.35 -12.05
N LYS A 69 5.16 21.44 -11.60
CA LYS A 69 4.23 20.29 -11.55
C LYS A 69 2.79 20.68 -11.88
N VAL A 70 2.01 19.73 -12.40
CA VAL A 70 0.54 19.89 -12.50
C VAL A 70 -0.08 19.65 -11.13
N ILE A 71 -0.90 20.60 -10.67
CA ILE A 71 -1.68 20.51 -9.44
C ILE A 71 -3.17 20.38 -9.76
N TYR A 72 -3.90 19.70 -8.87
CA TYR A 72 -5.35 19.61 -8.92
C TYR A 72 -5.95 20.68 -8.02
N LEU A 73 -7.10 21.23 -8.39
CA LEU A 73 -7.70 22.38 -7.71
C LEU A 73 -9.02 22.03 -7.05
N LEU A 74 -9.15 22.43 -5.79
CA LEU A 74 -10.35 22.38 -4.95
C LEU A 74 -10.88 23.81 -4.74
N LEU A 75 -12.21 24.00 -4.84
CA LEU A 75 -12.84 25.28 -4.53
C LEU A 75 -12.95 25.46 -3.01
N ASN A 76 -12.39 26.56 -2.50
CA ASN A 76 -12.69 27.05 -1.17
C ASN A 76 -13.93 27.95 -1.26
N GLU A 77 -15.09 27.43 -0.88
CA GLU A 77 -16.36 28.13 -0.96
C GLU A 77 -16.43 29.37 -0.06
N LYS A 78 -15.76 29.36 1.10
CA LYS A 78 -15.74 30.51 2.04
C LYS A 78 -14.98 31.69 1.45
N ARG A 79 -13.87 31.44 0.76
CA ARG A 79 -13.01 32.48 0.16
C ARG A 79 -13.23 32.68 -1.35
N LYS A 80 -14.10 31.87 -1.96
CA LYS A 80 -14.39 31.85 -3.40
C LYS A 80 -13.14 31.76 -4.29
N ASN A 81 -12.12 31.01 -3.86
CA ASN A 81 -10.88 30.82 -4.59
C ASN A 81 -10.51 29.34 -4.74
N TYR A 82 -9.65 29.02 -5.69
CA TYR A 82 -9.13 27.67 -5.88
C TYR A 82 -7.83 27.48 -5.12
N VAL A 83 -7.70 26.32 -4.47
CA VAL A 83 -6.50 25.88 -3.78
C VAL A 83 -6.11 24.47 -4.21
N GLU A 84 -4.88 24.04 -3.94
CA GLU A 84 -4.42 22.69 -4.27
C GLU A 84 -5.24 21.60 -3.53
N ASP A 85 -5.82 20.64 -4.25
CA ASP A 85 -6.36 19.36 -3.72
C ASP A 85 -5.17 18.46 -3.36
N LYS A 86 -4.63 18.67 -2.15
CA LYS A 86 -3.49 17.90 -1.64
C LYS A 86 -3.91 16.48 -1.30
N ARG A 87 -3.51 15.53 -2.14
CA ARG A 87 -3.71 14.09 -1.90
C ARG A 87 -2.51 13.51 -1.19
N GLN A 88 -2.65 13.35 0.12
CA GLN A 88 -1.62 12.74 0.96
C GLN A 88 -1.85 11.23 1.06
N ASN A 89 -0.85 10.54 1.56
CA ASN A 89 -0.89 9.11 1.92
C ASN A 89 -1.52 8.88 3.30
N PHE A 90 -2.34 9.83 3.74
CA PHE A 90 -3.21 9.78 4.91
C PHE A 90 -4.40 10.74 4.66
N PRO A 91 -5.55 10.52 5.31
CA PRO A 91 -6.70 11.40 5.17
C PRO A 91 -6.37 12.79 5.72
N SER A 92 -6.79 13.84 5.01
CA SER A 92 -6.56 15.22 5.45
C SER A 92 -7.76 16.10 5.16
N LEU A 93 -8.07 17.00 6.09
CA LEU A 93 -9.13 17.99 5.93
C LEU A 93 -8.55 19.29 5.36
N PRO A 94 -9.27 19.96 4.44
CA PRO A 94 -9.00 21.35 4.14
C PRO A 94 -9.14 22.21 5.39
N ASN A 95 -8.24 23.19 5.58
CA ASN A 95 -8.19 23.98 6.82
C ASN A 95 -9.45 24.81 7.14
N TRP A 96 -10.37 24.97 6.18
CA TRP A 96 -11.63 25.70 6.35
C TRP A 96 -12.85 24.79 6.59
N LYS A 97 -12.66 23.47 6.54
CA LYS A 97 -13.65 22.44 6.80
C LYS A 97 -13.38 21.79 8.15
N MET A 98 -14.45 21.33 8.78
CA MET A 98 -14.38 20.48 9.97
C MET A 98 -14.55 19.02 9.55
N ASP A 99 -14.24 18.12 10.46
CA ASP A 99 -14.57 16.71 10.26
C ASP A 99 -16.10 16.54 10.18
N LEU A 100 -16.55 15.64 9.30
CA LEU A 100 -17.97 15.28 9.21
C LEU A 100 -18.44 14.54 10.45
N PHE A 101 -17.56 13.86 11.20
CA PHE A 101 -17.96 13.12 12.39
C PHE A 101 -17.09 13.53 13.58
N SER A 102 -17.72 13.80 14.73
CA SER A 102 -17.01 13.96 16.00
C SER A 102 -16.36 12.64 16.42
N GLU A 103 -15.39 12.68 17.33
CA GLU A 103 -14.77 11.47 17.86
C GLU A 103 -15.78 10.54 18.56
N GLU A 104 -16.82 11.10 19.16
CA GLU A 104 -17.92 10.33 19.74
C GLU A 104 -18.79 9.68 18.66
N GLU A 105 -19.18 10.44 17.63
CA GLU A 105 -19.92 9.90 16.48
C GLU A 105 -19.13 8.79 15.79
N LYS A 106 -17.81 8.93 15.64
CA LYS A 106 -16.96 7.89 15.05
C LYS A 106 -16.96 6.61 15.88
N ARG A 107 -16.83 6.70 17.20
CA ARG A 107 -16.92 5.52 18.07
C ARG A 107 -18.29 4.85 17.97
N ASN A 108 -19.36 5.63 17.96
CA ASN A 108 -20.74 5.11 17.94
C ASN A 108 -21.11 4.50 16.58
N TYR A 109 -20.84 5.18 15.48
CA TYR A 109 -21.25 4.75 14.14
C TYR A 109 -20.26 3.78 13.47
N PHE A 110 -18.97 3.89 13.79
CA PHE A 110 -17.92 3.21 13.04
C PHE A 110 -17.11 2.23 13.89
N GLN A 111 -17.37 2.14 15.19
CA GLN A 111 -16.72 1.21 16.13
C GLN A 111 -15.19 1.22 15.99
N THR A 112 -14.61 2.40 15.69
CA THR A 112 -13.16 2.52 15.50
C THR A 112 -12.46 2.25 16.82
N THR A 113 -11.76 1.11 16.92
CA THR A 113 -10.93 0.79 18.08
C THR A 113 -9.76 1.76 18.17
N CYS A 114 -9.47 2.23 19.38
CA CYS A 114 -8.37 3.14 19.68
C CYS A 114 -7.02 2.63 19.14
N GLU A 115 -6.19 3.61 18.77
CA GLU A 115 -4.84 3.47 18.24
C GLU A 115 -4.04 2.37 18.95
N ILE A 116 -3.53 1.40 18.18
CA ILE A 116 -2.55 0.45 18.68
C ILE A 116 -1.31 1.24 19.10
N SER A 117 -1.01 1.21 20.41
CA SER A 117 0.17 1.80 21.01
C SER A 117 1.42 1.31 20.26
N SER A 118 2.06 2.22 19.54
CA SER A 118 3.14 1.96 18.57
C SER A 118 4.51 1.76 19.20
N LYS A 119 4.61 1.69 20.53
CA LYS A 119 5.91 1.63 21.22
C LYS A 119 6.63 0.29 21.02
N ASP A 120 5.91 -0.82 20.94
CA ASP A 120 6.49 -2.17 20.80
C ASP A 120 6.16 -2.88 19.49
N SER A 121 5.88 -2.12 18.42
CA SER A 121 5.65 -2.73 17.11
C SER A 121 6.94 -3.39 16.58
N ALA A 122 6.83 -4.62 16.07
CA ALA A 122 7.97 -5.39 15.55
C ALA A 122 8.75 -4.63 14.45
N ILE A 123 8.13 -3.68 13.76
CA ILE A 123 8.79 -2.81 12.79
C ILE A 123 9.89 -1.93 13.42
N ASN A 124 9.79 -1.63 14.72
CA ASN A 124 10.77 -0.82 15.44
C ASN A 124 12.13 -1.52 15.58
N LYS A 125 12.21 -2.83 15.33
CA LYS A 125 13.48 -3.57 15.21
C LYS A 125 14.31 -3.14 14.00
N TYR A 126 13.72 -2.41 13.05
CA TYR A 126 14.33 -2.03 11.79
C TYR A 126 14.48 -0.51 11.68
N LYS A 127 15.61 -0.07 11.14
CA LYS A 127 15.84 1.33 10.73
C LYS A 127 15.47 1.44 9.25
N MET A 128 14.35 2.08 8.95
CA MET A 128 13.89 2.30 7.57
C MET A 128 14.82 3.27 6.84
N GLU A 129 15.34 2.86 5.68
CA GLU A 129 16.23 3.71 4.87
C GLU A 129 15.47 4.41 3.75
N LYS A 130 14.72 3.65 2.95
CA LYS A 130 13.95 4.18 1.83
C LYS A 130 12.78 3.30 1.44
N ILE A 131 11.79 3.90 0.80
CA ILE A 131 10.72 3.17 0.12
C ILE A 131 11.21 2.86 -1.31
N ILE A 132 11.30 1.58 -1.65
CA ILE A 132 11.68 1.11 -2.99
C ILE A 132 10.48 1.17 -3.93
N LYS A 133 9.32 0.69 -3.47
CA LYS A 133 8.09 0.62 -4.27
C LYS A 133 6.89 1.01 -3.43
N ARG A 134 5.98 1.77 -4.03
CA ARG A 134 4.67 2.08 -3.48
C ARG A 134 3.60 1.44 -4.34
N SER A 135 2.67 0.72 -3.73
CA SER A 135 1.49 0.18 -4.41
C SER A 135 0.29 0.07 -3.47
N ASN A 136 -0.91 -0.17 -4.00
CA ASN A 136 -2.12 -0.29 -3.18
C ASN A 136 -2.04 -1.52 -2.29
N LYS A 137 -1.57 -2.64 -2.87
CA LYS A 137 -1.36 -3.88 -2.14
C LYS A 137 -0.38 -3.74 -1.00
N GLY A 138 0.58 -2.82 -1.10
CA GLY A 138 1.58 -2.62 -0.07
C GLY A 138 2.84 -1.93 -0.58
N ASN A 139 3.72 -1.57 0.35
CA ASN A 139 4.98 -0.93 0.02
C ASN A 139 6.14 -1.93 0.16
N VAL A 140 7.21 -1.67 -0.57
CA VAL A 140 8.50 -2.37 -0.41
C VAL A 140 9.51 -1.36 0.11
N TYR A 141 10.22 -1.73 1.16
CA TYR A 141 11.16 -0.88 1.87
C TYR A 141 12.54 -1.51 1.91
N ARG A 142 13.56 -0.66 1.90
CA ARG A 142 14.90 -1.02 2.35
C ARG A 142 15.08 -0.60 3.80
N ALA A 143 15.63 -1.48 4.63
CA ALA A 143 15.89 -1.18 6.03
C ALA A 143 17.15 -1.90 6.53
N ILE A 144 17.59 -1.51 7.72
CA ILE A 144 18.68 -2.16 8.46
C ILE A 144 18.12 -2.74 9.75
N ARG A 145 18.36 -4.03 10.02
CA ARG A 145 18.03 -4.67 11.29
C ARG A 145 18.95 -4.13 12.39
N LYS A 146 18.37 -3.60 13.48
CA LYS A 146 19.14 -2.89 14.51
C LYS A 146 20.03 -3.80 15.37
N SER A 147 19.68 -5.08 15.49
CA SER A 147 20.42 -6.02 16.36
C SER A 147 21.83 -6.33 15.86
N ASP A 148 22.05 -6.34 14.56
CA ASP A 148 23.29 -6.81 13.94
C ASP A 148 23.71 -6.03 12.69
N GLY A 149 22.94 -5.02 12.28
CA GLY A 149 23.25 -4.19 11.11
C GLY A 149 22.95 -4.84 9.77
N GLN A 150 22.28 -6.00 9.73
CA GLN A 150 21.95 -6.68 8.47
C GLN A 150 21.02 -5.82 7.60
N LYS A 151 21.35 -5.67 6.32
CA LYS A 151 20.47 -5.02 5.33
C LYS A 151 19.34 -5.97 4.94
N VAL A 152 18.11 -5.46 4.96
CA VAL A 152 16.90 -6.24 4.69
C VAL A 152 15.96 -5.51 3.74
N ILE A 153 15.15 -6.30 3.04
CA ILE A 153 13.98 -5.84 2.31
C ILE A 153 12.74 -6.18 3.14
N ILE A 154 11.92 -5.17 3.41
CA ILE A 154 10.63 -5.35 4.10
C ILE A 154 9.53 -5.14 3.07
N LYS A 155 8.68 -6.14 2.89
CA LYS A 155 7.50 -6.08 2.03
C LYS A 155 6.26 -6.03 2.92
N GLN A 156 5.43 -5.03 2.69
CA GLN A 156 4.11 -4.90 3.30
C GLN A 156 3.07 -5.46 2.35
N SER A 157 2.04 -6.09 2.90
CA SER A 157 0.79 -6.37 2.21
C SER A 157 -0.41 -5.95 3.06
N ARG A 158 -1.41 -5.37 2.41
CA ARG A 158 -2.63 -4.83 3.02
C ARG A 158 -3.79 -5.78 2.77
N PRO A 159 -4.71 -5.93 3.73
CA PRO A 159 -5.86 -6.81 3.58
C PRO A 159 -6.84 -6.31 2.51
N PHE A 160 -7.66 -7.24 2.01
CA PHE A 160 -8.77 -6.99 1.07
C PHE A 160 -8.37 -6.39 -0.29
N VAL A 161 -7.11 -6.56 -0.69
CA VAL A 161 -6.66 -6.23 -2.05
C VAL A 161 -6.63 -7.52 -2.87
N ASN A 162 -7.62 -7.70 -3.74
CA ASN A 162 -7.77 -8.89 -4.57
C ASN A 162 -7.26 -8.64 -5.99
N TYR A 163 -6.88 -9.71 -6.69
CA TYR A 163 -6.44 -9.64 -8.10
C TYR A 163 -7.35 -10.38 -9.06
N ASP A 164 -8.12 -11.33 -8.56
CA ASP A 164 -9.10 -12.10 -9.32
C ASP A 164 -10.50 -11.50 -9.18
N VAL A 165 -11.37 -11.88 -10.12
CA VAL A 165 -12.77 -11.45 -10.14
C VAL A 165 -13.56 -12.13 -9.04
N GLU A 166 -13.14 -13.34 -8.65
CA GLU A 166 -13.81 -14.21 -7.67
C GLU A 166 -13.43 -13.82 -6.23
N GLY A 167 -12.30 -13.14 -6.03
CA GLY A 167 -11.84 -12.67 -4.73
C GLY A 167 -11.24 -13.77 -3.84
N GLU A 168 -10.86 -14.91 -4.42
CA GLU A 168 -10.33 -16.06 -3.68
C GLU A 168 -8.86 -15.87 -3.32
N TRP A 169 -8.11 -15.15 -4.17
CA TRP A 169 -6.69 -14.91 -3.96
C TRP A 169 -6.36 -13.43 -3.74
N THR A 170 -5.88 -13.13 -2.53
CA THR A 170 -5.59 -11.77 -2.10
C THR A 170 -4.09 -11.45 -2.10
N ALA A 171 -3.76 -10.17 -2.00
CA ALA A 171 -2.40 -9.72 -1.78
C ALA A 171 -1.79 -10.26 -0.47
N LEU A 172 -2.61 -10.63 0.51
CA LEU A 172 -2.12 -11.29 1.72
C LEU A 172 -1.70 -12.73 1.42
N ASP A 173 -2.44 -13.44 0.57
CA ASP A 173 -2.12 -14.81 0.18
C ASP A 173 -0.83 -14.85 -0.64
N ASP A 174 -0.64 -13.91 -1.56
CA ASP A 174 0.63 -13.72 -2.29
C ASP A 174 1.84 -13.65 -1.37
N ILE A 175 1.81 -12.74 -0.39
CA ILE A 175 2.99 -12.47 0.44
C ILE A 175 3.22 -13.59 1.47
N LYS A 176 2.15 -14.27 1.90
CA LYS A 176 2.25 -15.46 2.76
C LYS A 176 2.79 -16.65 1.99
N ASN A 177 2.35 -16.84 0.75
CA ASN A 177 2.92 -17.84 -0.15
C ASN A 177 4.39 -17.55 -0.42
N GLU A 178 4.76 -16.28 -0.62
CA GLU A 178 6.17 -15.88 -0.73
C GLU A 178 6.95 -16.26 0.53
N ALA A 179 6.45 -15.94 1.73
CA ALA A 179 7.08 -16.33 2.99
C ALA A 179 7.23 -17.85 3.12
N HIS A 180 6.20 -18.61 2.73
CA HIS A 180 6.23 -20.07 2.70
C HIS A 180 7.32 -20.60 1.75
N MET A 181 7.41 -20.06 0.54
CA MET A 181 8.42 -20.48 -0.45
C MET A 181 9.84 -20.12 -0.01
N LEU A 182 10.05 -18.96 0.62
CA LEU A 182 11.36 -18.60 1.19
C LEU A 182 11.80 -19.58 2.29
N LYS A 183 10.86 -20.08 3.11
CA LYS A 183 11.17 -21.14 4.09
C LYS A 183 11.47 -22.48 3.41
N LYS A 184 10.67 -22.86 2.41
CA LYS A 184 10.82 -24.13 1.68
C LYS A 184 12.14 -24.22 0.89
N LEU A 185 12.63 -23.08 0.41
CA LEU A 185 13.86 -22.97 -0.40
C LEU A 185 15.07 -22.46 0.39
N ALA A 186 15.01 -22.42 1.73
CA ALA A 186 16.06 -21.81 2.55
C ALA A 186 17.45 -22.46 2.40
N ASP A 187 17.52 -23.71 1.94
CA ASP A 187 18.77 -24.44 1.66
C ASP A 187 19.35 -24.15 0.26
N LYS A 188 18.63 -23.40 -0.57
CA LYS A 188 19.01 -23.09 -1.95
C LYS A 188 19.81 -21.79 -2.03
N SER A 189 20.88 -21.82 -2.82
CA SER A 189 21.77 -20.66 -3.01
C SER A 189 21.18 -19.53 -3.86
N TYR A 190 20.06 -19.78 -4.55
CA TYR A 190 19.41 -18.84 -5.46
C TYR A 190 18.21 -18.11 -4.85
N THR A 191 17.94 -18.32 -3.57
CA THR A 191 16.88 -17.61 -2.82
C THR A 191 17.45 -16.86 -1.62
N THR A 192 16.72 -15.84 -1.17
CA THR A 192 17.09 -15.08 0.03
C THR A 192 16.59 -15.74 1.30
N ASN A 193 17.25 -15.45 2.41
CA ASN A 193 16.76 -15.90 3.72
C ASN A 193 15.56 -15.08 4.19
N LEU A 194 14.51 -15.77 4.63
CA LEU A 194 13.46 -15.16 5.44
C LEU A 194 14.04 -14.75 6.80
N THR A 195 13.81 -13.50 7.19
CA THR A 195 14.37 -12.92 8.42
C THR A 195 13.33 -12.78 9.53
N ASP A 196 12.12 -12.30 9.21
CA ASP A 196 11.02 -12.11 10.16
C ASP A 196 9.70 -12.01 9.38
N GLU A 197 8.59 -12.27 10.05
CA GLU A 197 7.24 -12.04 9.53
C GLU A 197 6.30 -11.66 10.67
N PHE A 198 5.48 -10.64 10.47
CA PHE A 198 4.61 -10.14 11.54
C PHE A 198 3.46 -9.30 11.01
N TYR A 199 2.47 -9.08 11.87
CA TYR A 199 1.37 -8.16 11.63
C TYR A 199 1.59 -6.83 12.36
N ILE A 200 1.17 -5.73 11.72
CA ILE A 200 0.92 -4.45 12.39
C ILE A 200 -0.51 -4.06 12.09
N VAL A 201 -1.35 -4.02 13.13
CA VAL A 201 -2.81 -3.99 12.93
C VAL A 201 -3.18 -5.19 12.03
N ASP A 202 -3.65 -4.95 10.82
CA ASP A 202 -4.05 -6.00 9.85
C ASP A 202 -3.09 -6.13 8.66
N ASP A 203 -2.07 -5.27 8.58
CA ASP A 203 -1.09 -5.31 7.51
C ASP A 203 -0.03 -6.39 7.82
N TYR A 204 0.24 -7.25 6.85
CA TYR A 204 1.28 -8.28 6.95
C TYR A 204 2.61 -7.76 6.45
N PHE A 205 3.68 -8.05 7.19
CA PHE A 205 5.04 -7.68 6.84
C PHE A 205 5.89 -8.93 6.70
N LEU A 206 6.60 -9.02 5.58
CA LEU A 206 7.60 -10.02 5.26
C LEU A 206 8.98 -9.34 5.26
N VAL A 207 9.92 -9.84 6.04
CA VAL A 207 11.30 -9.35 6.07
C VAL A 207 12.21 -10.42 5.48
N GLN A 208 12.94 -10.08 4.43
CA GLN A 208 13.94 -10.95 3.81
C GLN A 208 15.30 -10.26 3.76
N GLU A 209 16.35 -11.05 3.62
CA GLU A 209 17.69 -10.55 3.34
C GLU A 209 17.72 -9.70 2.06
N GLN A 210 18.49 -8.61 2.08
CA GLN A 210 18.79 -7.86 0.86
C GLN A 210 19.93 -8.55 0.09
N VAL A 211 19.67 -8.92 -1.16
CA VAL A 211 20.73 -9.29 -2.12
C VAL A 211 21.32 -8.02 -2.72
N ASP A 212 22.65 -7.93 -2.69
CA ASP A 212 23.36 -6.89 -3.42
C ASP A 212 23.53 -7.32 -4.89
N GLY A 213 23.21 -6.41 -5.81
CA GLY A 213 23.28 -6.67 -7.24
C GLY A 213 22.30 -5.83 -8.04
N LEU A 214 22.27 -6.10 -9.34
CA LEU A 214 21.34 -5.50 -10.29
C LEU A 214 20.09 -6.35 -10.41
N ASN A 215 18.94 -5.71 -10.65
CA ASN A 215 17.80 -6.47 -11.15
C ASN A 215 18.07 -6.94 -12.59
N PHE A 216 17.30 -7.92 -13.07
CA PHE A 216 17.54 -8.52 -14.39
C PHE A 216 17.50 -7.52 -15.54
N GLU A 217 16.59 -6.53 -15.50
CA GLU A 217 16.48 -5.50 -16.53
C GLU A 217 17.73 -4.60 -16.57
N GLU A 218 18.19 -4.17 -15.40
CA GLU A 218 19.43 -3.39 -15.26
C GLU A 218 20.64 -4.20 -15.73
N PHE A 219 20.72 -5.47 -15.34
CA PHE A 219 21.79 -6.37 -15.75
C PHE A 219 21.85 -6.56 -17.27
N ILE A 220 20.70 -6.79 -17.92
CA ILE A 220 20.62 -6.99 -19.37
C ILE A 220 21.00 -5.72 -20.14
N ARG A 221 20.66 -4.54 -19.60
CA ARG A 221 21.05 -3.25 -20.17
C ARG A 221 22.55 -3.00 -20.04
N GLU A 222 23.15 -3.34 -18.90
CA GLU A 222 24.60 -3.16 -18.69
C GLU A 222 25.46 -4.18 -19.42
N THR A 223 24.89 -5.35 -19.76
CA THR A 223 25.61 -6.46 -20.42
C THR A 223 25.25 -6.61 -21.91
N GLU A 224 24.57 -5.61 -22.50
CA GLU A 224 23.97 -5.70 -23.84
C GLU A 224 24.94 -6.16 -24.93
N HIS A 225 26.23 -5.81 -24.81
CA HIS A 225 27.26 -6.13 -25.79
C HIS A 225 28.02 -7.46 -25.54
N SER A 226 27.69 -8.21 -24.49
CA SER A 226 28.43 -9.44 -24.12
C SER A 226 27.56 -10.70 -24.22
N LEU A 227 27.59 -11.33 -25.39
CA LEU A 227 26.82 -12.56 -25.68
C LEU A 227 27.12 -13.70 -24.69
N ASN A 228 28.39 -13.92 -24.36
CA ASN A 228 28.82 -14.98 -23.45
C ASN A 228 28.25 -14.81 -22.02
N ILE A 229 28.15 -13.56 -21.54
CA ILE A 229 27.55 -13.27 -20.22
C ILE A 229 26.04 -13.58 -20.25
N ARG A 230 25.36 -13.25 -21.35
CA ARG A 230 23.93 -13.55 -21.52
C ARG A 230 23.64 -15.04 -21.59
N GLU A 231 24.41 -15.80 -22.38
CA GLU A 231 24.27 -17.26 -22.47
C GLU A 231 24.43 -17.93 -21.10
N LYS A 232 25.51 -17.62 -20.37
CA LYS A 232 25.73 -18.15 -19.02
C LYS A 232 24.60 -17.78 -18.04
N THR A 233 24.03 -16.58 -18.18
CA THR A 233 22.93 -16.13 -17.33
C THR A 233 21.66 -16.91 -17.63
N LEU A 234 21.36 -17.16 -18.91
CA LEU A 234 20.22 -17.97 -19.33
C LEU A 234 20.36 -19.42 -18.84
N ASP A 235 21.55 -20.02 -18.99
CA ASP A 235 21.81 -21.37 -18.49
C ASP A 235 21.59 -21.46 -16.97
N ASN A 236 22.04 -20.44 -16.22
CA ASN A 236 21.81 -20.38 -14.78
C ASN A 236 20.31 -20.31 -14.45
N ILE A 237 19.54 -19.45 -15.14
CA ILE A 237 18.09 -19.34 -14.95
C ILE A 237 17.40 -20.67 -15.25
N VAL A 238 17.75 -21.34 -16.36
CA VAL A 238 17.18 -22.64 -16.73
C VAL A 238 17.47 -23.70 -15.66
N ASN A 239 18.70 -23.71 -15.13
CA ASN A 239 19.08 -24.64 -14.07
C ASN A 239 18.29 -24.39 -12.77
N ILE A 240 18.12 -23.13 -12.38
CA ILE A 240 17.33 -22.74 -11.20
C ILE A 240 15.86 -23.17 -11.38
N VAL A 241 15.24 -22.87 -12.52
CA VAL A 241 13.85 -23.25 -12.80
C VAL A 241 13.68 -24.77 -12.82
N SER A 242 14.63 -25.50 -13.41
CA SER A 242 14.62 -26.97 -13.41
C SER A 242 14.71 -27.56 -12.01
N ASP A 243 15.54 -26.99 -11.13
CA ASP A 243 15.63 -27.41 -9.73
C ASP A 243 14.32 -27.13 -8.96
N ILE A 244 13.71 -25.96 -9.16
CA ILE A 244 12.42 -25.61 -8.55
C ILE A 244 11.32 -26.59 -9.00
N HIS A 245 11.22 -26.90 -10.30
CA HIS A 245 10.22 -27.85 -10.80
C HIS A 245 10.39 -29.26 -10.23
N LYS A 246 11.63 -29.72 -9.99
CA LYS A 246 11.88 -31.04 -9.35
C LYS A 246 11.35 -31.11 -7.93
N LEU A 247 11.18 -29.97 -7.26
CA LEU A 247 10.61 -29.86 -5.91
C LEU A 247 9.07 -29.78 -5.90
N GLY A 248 8.44 -29.87 -7.08
CA GLY A 248 6.99 -29.76 -7.24
C GLY A 248 6.45 -28.37 -6.91
N ILE A 249 7.25 -27.34 -7.20
CA ILE A 249 6.90 -25.92 -7.06
C ILE A 249 6.71 -25.33 -8.45
#